data_AF-A0A3D1G1E8-F1
#
_entry.id   AF-A0A3D1G1E8-F1
#
_cell.length_a   1.000
_cell.length_b   1.000
_cell.length_c   1.000
_cell.angle_alpha   90.00
_cell.angle_beta   90.00
_cell.angle_gamma   90.00
#
_symmetry.space_group_name_H-M   'P 1'
#
loop_
_entity.id
_entity.type
_entity.pdbx_description
1 polymer ?
#
loop_
_entity_poly.entity_id
_entity_poly.type
_entity_poly.pdbx_seq_one_letter_code
_entity_poly.pdbx_strand_id
1 'polypeptide(L)' 'LNMVYESVGMHASLLGFCMESLIIDNDMLGQVMRCVRGIEVNETTLSVQTMKDVCIDGPGHYLGHTATISV' A
#
# COMPACT_ATOMS: atom_id res chain seq x y z
N LEU A 1 -21.36 4.69 -2.38
CA LEU A 1 -20.75 5.92 -2.94
C LEU A 1 -19.82 5.49 -4.06
N ASN A 2 -19.99 5.99 -5.28
CA ASN A 2 -19.13 5.60 -6.43
C ASN A 2 -18.33 6.78 -7.01
N MET A 3 -18.48 7.99 -6.46
CA MET A 3 -17.77 9.19 -6.90
C MET A 3 -17.56 10.10 -5.69
N VAL A 4 -16.35 10.66 -5.56
CA VAL A 4 -15.98 11.60 -4.50
C VAL A 4 -15.46 12.86 -5.19
N TYR A 5 -16.21 13.94 -5.09
CA TYR A 5 -15.77 15.25 -5.57
C TYR A 5 -14.81 15.87 -4.56
N GLU A 6 -13.99 16.81 -5.03
CA GLU A 6 -13.14 17.62 -4.17
C GLU A 6 -12.17 16.77 -3.31
N SER A 7 -11.74 15.64 -3.85
CA SER A 7 -10.96 14.62 -3.12
C SER A 7 -9.47 14.95 -2.98
N VAL A 8 -8.98 16.00 -3.65
CA VAL A 8 -7.58 16.42 -3.63
C VAL A 8 -7.45 17.94 -3.72
N GLY A 9 -6.50 18.52 -3.00
CA GLY A 9 -6.08 19.92 -3.13
C GLY A 9 -7.02 20.95 -2.53
N MET A 10 -8.11 20.54 -1.90
CA MET A 10 -9.15 21.45 -1.40
C MET A 10 -8.93 21.85 0.06
N HIS A 11 -8.95 23.16 0.30
CA HIS A 11 -8.69 23.76 1.62
C HIS A 11 -9.85 24.61 2.09
N ALA A 12 -9.83 24.96 3.39
CA ALA A 12 -10.73 25.93 4.00
C ALA A 12 -12.21 25.69 3.66
N SER A 13 -12.67 24.43 3.72
CA SER A 13 -14.03 24.04 3.34
C SER A 13 -14.38 24.39 1.88
N LEU A 14 -13.50 24.04 0.94
CA LEU A 14 -13.64 24.24 -0.50
C LEU A 14 -13.52 25.70 -0.98
N LEU A 15 -13.02 26.60 -0.13
CA LEU A 15 -12.81 28.01 -0.49
C LEU A 15 -11.46 28.27 -1.18
N GLY A 16 -10.57 27.28 -1.21
CA GLY A 16 -9.26 27.39 -1.83
C GLY A 16 -8.79 26.08 -2.44
N PHE A 17 -7.99 26.20 -3.50
CA PHE A 17 -7.33 25.10 -4.17
C PHE A 17 -5.81 25.30 -4.16
N CYS A 18 -5.07 24.30 -3.69
CA CYS A 18 -3.61 24.34 -3.56
C CYS A 18 -2.99 23.22 -4.39
N MET A 19 -2.02 23.58 -5.24
CA MET A 19 -1.38 22.65 -6.16
C MET A 19 -0.46 21.66 -5.44
N GLU A 20 0.23 22.10 -4.39
CA GLU A 20 1.09 21.25 -3.59
C GLU A 20 0.27 20.20 -2.84
N SER A 21 -0.84 20.60 -2.22
CA SER A 21 -1.75 19.66 -1.56
C SER A 21 -2.42 18.72 -2.54
N LEU A 22 -2.70 19.14 -3.78
CA LEU A 22 -3.21 18.23 -4.80
C LEU A 22 -2.27 17.03 -4.99
N ILE A 23 -0.95 17.26 -5.03
CA ILE A 23 0.01 16.16 -5.21
C ILE A 23 0.06 15.25 -3.98
N ILE A 24 0.03 15.84 -2.78
CA ILE A 24 0.01 15.09 -1.51
C ILE A 24 -1.25 14.23 -1.40
N ASP A 25 -2.42 14.84 -1.60
CA ASP A 25 -3.70 14.14 -1.48
C ASP A 25 -3.84 13.06 -2.58
N ASN A 26 -3.28 13.29 -3.77
CA ASN A 26 -3.26 12.28 -4.82
C ASN A 26 -2.41 11.06 -4.44
N ASP A 27 -1.27 11.24 -3.78
CA ASP A 27 -0.49 10.11 -3.23
C ASP A 27 -1.29 9.36 -2.15
N MET A 28 -1.97 10.11 -1.27
CA MET A 28 -2.88 9.53 -0.28
C MET A 28 -4.01 8.71 -0.93
N LEU A 29 -4.61 9.19 -2.03
CA LEU A 29 -5.60 8.42 -2.78
C LEU A 29 -5.03 7.12 -3.35
N GLY A 30 -3.78 7.12 -3.80
CA GLY A 30 -3.08 5.90 -4.19
C GLY A 30 -3.04 4.86 -3.06
N GLN A 31 -2.75 5.32 -1.83
CA GLN A 31 -2.78 4.46 -0.64
C GLN A 31 -4.21 4.01 -0.28
N VAL A 32 -5.22 4.89 -0.39
CA VAL A 32 -6.62 4.50 -0.17
C VAL A 32 -7.03 3.40 -1.14
N MET A 33 -6.65 3.49 -2.41
CA MET A 33 -6.92 2.45 -3.41
C MET A 33 -6.22 1.13 -3.06
N ARG A 34 -4.97 1.18 -2.56
CA ARG A 34 -4.23 0.02 -2.05
C ARG A 34 -4.97 -0.63 -0.86
N CYS A 35 -5.51 0.17 0.06
CA CYS A 35 -6.27 -0.29 1.22
C CYS A 35 -7.59 -0.95 0.81
N VAL A 36 -8.32 -0.37 -0.14
CA VAL A 36 -9.63 -0.88 -0.60
C VAL A 36 -9.49 -2.21 -1.35
N ARG A 37 -8.36 -2.48 -2.01
CA ARG A 37 -8.06 -3.81 -2.60
C ARG A 37 -8.15 -4.94 -1.57
N GLY A 38 -7.85 -4.65 -0.30
CA GLY A 38 -7.82 -5.63 0.79
C GLY A 38 -6.61 -6.56 0.73
N ILE A 39 -6.64 -7.56 1.64
CA ILE A 39 -5.58 -8.57 1.80
C ILE A 39 -5.96 -9.79 0.96
N GLU A 40 -5.09 -10.16 0.03
CA GLU A 40 -5.24 -11.38 -0.76
C GLU A 40 -4.78 -12.58 0.07
N VAL A 41 -5.65 -13.57 0.23
CA VAL A 41 -5.36 -14.76 1.04
C VAL A 41 -5.39 -15.99 0.15
N ASN A 42 -4.22 -16.55 -0.09
CA ASN A 42 -4.02 -17.82 -0.79
C ASN A 42 -2.73 -18.49 -0.29
N GLU A 43 -2.45 -19.71 -0.77
CA GLU A 43 -1.27 -20.49 -0.33
C GLU A 43 0.05 -19.75 -0.54
N THR A 44 0.16 -18.95 -1.61
CA THR A 44 1.35 -18.15 -1.90
C THR A 44 1.46 -16.94 -0.97
N THR A 45 0.38 -16.16 -0.79
CA THR A 45 0.41 -14.94 0.03
C THR A 45 0.53 -15.24 1.53
N LEU A 46 0.12 -16.43 1.97
CA LEU A 46 0.36 -16.92 3.33
C LEU A 46 1.85 -17.12 3.66
N SER A 47 2.72 -17.27 2.64
CA SER A 47 4.19 -17.27 2.78
C SER A 47 4.76 -18.31 3.77
N VAL A 48 4.06 -19.44 3.98
CA VAL A 48 4.47 -20.44 4.99
C VAL A 48 5.84 -21.06 4.69
N GLN A 49 6.13 -21.35 3.42
CA GLN A 49 7.44 -21.88 3.04
C GLN A 49 8.55 -20.85 3.28
N THR A 50 8.33 -19.61 2.87
CA THR A 50 9.26 -18.49 3.09
C THR A 50 9.58 -18.30 4.58
N MET A 51 8.58 -18.44 5.47
CA MET A 51 8.81 -18.38 6.92
C MET A 51 9.75 -19.50 7.40
N LYS A 52 9.59 -20.72 6.91
CA LYS A 52 10.47 -21.84 7.28
C LYS A 52 11.90 -21.60 6.79
N ASP A 53 12.04 -21.21 5.51
CA ASP A 53 13.33 -20.97 4.87
C ASP A 53 14.14 -19.87 5.61
N VAL A 54 13.46 -18.84 6.12
CA VAL A 54 14.11 -17.72 6.81
C VAL A 54 14.36 -17.99 8.30
N CYS A 55 13.43 -18.63 9.01
CA CYS A 55 13.46 -18.74 10.47
C CYS A 55 14.09 -20.03 11.01
N ILE A 56 14.18 -21.11 10.22
CA ILE A 56 14.76 -22.38 10.66
C ILE A 56 16.23 -22.46 10.21
N ASP A 57 16.46 -22.30 8.91
CA ASP A 57 17.76 -22.53 8.28
C ASP A 57 18.43 -21.23 7.78
N GLY A 58 17.69 -20.11 7.84
CA GLY A 58 18.03 -18.87 7.16
C GLY A 58 18.60 -17.75 8.04
N PRO A 59 18.77 -16.54 7.47
CA PRO A 59 19.43 -15.41 8.12
C PRO A 59 18.59 -14.71 9.20
N GLY A 60 17.35 -15.17 9.47
CA GLY A 60 16.46 -14.57 10.45
C GLY A 60 15.78 -13.26 10.01
N HIS A 61 15.93 -12.83 8.75
CA HIS A 61 15.21 -11.69 8.17
C HIS A 61 14.84 -11.92 6.69
N TYR A 62 13.75 -11.27 6.22
CA TYR A 62 13.16 -11.54 4.91
C TYR A 62 13.73 -10.68 3.76
N LEU A 63 14.53 -9.67 4.05
CA LEU A 63 14.98 -8.66 3.05
C LEU A 63 15.69 -9.25 1.82
N GLY A 64 16.47 -10.31 2.01
CA GLY A 64 17.23 -10.97 0.93
C GLY A 64 16.51 -12.14 0.27
N HIS A 65 15.33 -12.52 0.78
CA HIS A 65 14.59 -13.67 0.26
C HIS A 65 13.98 -13.35 -1.11
N THR A 66 13.95 -14.32 -2.02
CA THR A 66 13.42 -14.14 -3.39
C THR A 66 11.99 -13.60 -3.38
N ALA A 67 11.12 -14.12 -2.51
CA ALA A 67 9.75 -13.64 -2.33
C ALA A 67 9.62 -12.14 -1.98
N THR A 68 10.64 -11.53 -1.37
CA THR A 68 10.64 -10.08 -1.06
C THR A 68 11.15 -9.25 -2.24
N ILE A 69 12.13 -9.77 -2.99
CA ILE A 69 12.80 -9.06 -4.09
C ILE A 69 12.05 -9.22 -5.41
N SER A 70 11.35 -10.33 -5.62
CA SER A 70 10.67 -10.67 -6.87
C SER A 70 9.33 -9.95 -7.07
N VAL A 71 9.11 -8.84 -6.35
CA VAL A 71 7.90 -8.01 -6.43
C VAL A 71 7.97 -7.10 -7.64
#